data_AF-A0A0Q3P8Y2-F1
#
_entry.id   AF-A0A0Q3P8Y2-F1
#
_cell.length_a   1.000
_cell.length_b   1.000
_cell.length_c   1.000
_cell.angle_alpha   90.00
_cell.angle_beta   90.00
_cell.angle_gamma   90.00
#
_symmetry.space_group_name_H-M   'P 1'
#
loop_
_entity.id
_entity.type
_entity.pdbx_description
1 polymer ?
#
loop_
_entity_poly.entity_id
_entity_poly.type
_entity_poly.pdbx_seq_one_letter_code
_entity_poly.pdbx_strand_id
1 'polypeptide(L)'
;MKKRTKMMKNLKIKTLLLCLFISLQSCQQIIDQAEENKAQENFTSEFMGYYSGSYTGDISGSLTVTVRKDATVEVTRSTAGNPDTYVTSLVMSSFNGVSQSPQGFMLIGNMQTKKGTWQQGNLKGTWAITKN
;
A
#
# COMPACT_ATOMS: atom_id res chain seq x y z
N MET A 1 -2.93 66.70 2.18
CA MET A 1 -1.85 65.72 2.48
C MET A 1 -2.30 64.53 3.36
N LYS A 2 -3.11 64.71 4.42
CA LYS A 2 -3.57 63.64 5.35
C LYS A 2 -4.32 62.43 4.73
N LYS A 3 -5.05 62.61 3.61
CA LYS A 3 -5.90 61.55 3.00
C LYS A 3 -5.10 60.42 2.34
N ARG A 4 -3.98 60.74 1.66
CA ARG A 4 -3.08 59.75 1.03
C ARG A 4 -2.38 58.85 2.05
N THR A 5 -1.93 59.43 3.17
CA THR A 5 -1.26 58.70 4.25
C THR A 5 -2.19 57.70 4.94
N LYS A 6 -3.47 58.04 5.11
CA LYS A 6 -4.50 57.13 5.67
C LYS A 6 -4.79 55.95 4.73
N MET A 7 -4.85 56.20 3.43
CA MET A 7 -5.11 55.17 2.41
C MET A 7 -3.94 54.16 2.27
N MET A 8 -2.69 54.63 2.31
CA MET A 8 -1.50 53.77 2.33
C MET A 8 -1.39 52.92 3.60
N LYS A 9 -1.78 53.44 4.77
CA LYS A 9 -1.83 52.66 6.02
C LYS A 9 -2.87 51.54 5.95
N ASN A 10 -4.05 51.81 5.40
CA ASN A 10 -5.10 50.81 5.21
C ASN A 10 -4.68 49.71 4.21
N LEU A 11 -3.92 50.06 3.17
CA LEU A 11 -3.37 49.09 2.22
C LEU A 11 -2.31 48.19 2.88
N LYS A 12 -1.38 48.76 3.66
CA LYS A 12 -0.37 47.99 4.40
C LYS A 12 -0.99 47.06 5.45
N ILE A 13 -2.04 47.49 6.15
CA ILE A 13 -2.78 46.66 7.11
C ILE A 13 -3.47 45.49 6.39
N LYS A 14 -4.08 45.73 5.22
CA LYS A 14 -4.69 44.66 4.42
C LYS A 14 -3.65 43.65 3.91
N THR A 15 -2.48 44.12 3.47
CA THR A 15 -1.39 43.24 3.04
C THR A 15 -0.85 42.41 4.21
N LEU A 16 -0.70 43.00 5.39
CA LEU A 16 -0.27 42.30 6.60
C LEU A 16 -1.28 41.21 7.03
N LEU A 17 -2.58 41.53 7.00
CA LEU A 17 -3.64 40.56 7.28
C LEU A 17 -3.64 39.40 6.28
N LEU A 18 -3.44 39.68 4.99
CA LEU A 18 -3.37 38.64 3.95
C LEU A 18 -2.18 37.69 4.17
N CYS A 19 -1.01 38.21 4.52
CA CYS A 19 0.15 37.38 4.87
C CYS A 19 -0.10 36.49 6.10
N LEU A 20 -0.84 36.99 7.10
CA LEU A 20 -1.23 36.18 8.27
C LEU A 20 -2.15 35.03 7.87
N PHE A 21 -3.14 35.28 7.00
CA PHE A 21 -4.06 34.24 6.53
C PHE A 21 -3.36 33.11 5.75
N ILE A 22 -2.35 33.45 4.94
CA ILE A 22 -1.57 32.45 4.18
C ILE A 22 -0.74 31.56 5.13
N SER A 23 -0.24 32.11 6.24
CA SER A 23 0.54 31.36 7.23
C SER A 23 -0.29 30.35 8.04
N LEU A 24 -1.62 30.51 8.09
CA LEU A 24 -2.51 29.58 8.80
C LEU A 24 -2.85 28.32 7.99
N GLN A 25 -2.74 28.36 6.65
CA GLN A 25 -2.99 27.19 5.80
C GLN A 25 -1.85 26.17 5.83
N SER A 26 -0.61 26.59 6.07
CA SER A 26 0.53 25.66 6.13
C SER A 26 0.55 24.78 7.38
N CYS A 27 -0.07 25.21 8.48
CA CYS A 27 -0.12 24.43 9.72
C CYS A 27 -1.04 23.21 9.63
N GLN A 28 -2.11 23.29 8.83
CA GLN A 28 -3.06 22.18 8.66
C GLN A 28 -2.36 20.96 8.06
N GLN A 29 -1.54 21.17 7.02
CA GLN A 29 -0.80 20.10 6.35
C GLN A 29 0.17 19.34 7.29
N ILE A 30 0.80 20.04 8.25
CA ILE A 30 1.73 19.41 9.21
C ILE A 30 0.96 18.53 10.20
N ILE A 31 -0.19 18.99 10.67
CA ILE A 31 -1.04 18.24 11.60
C ILE A 31 -1.63 17.01 10.90
N ASP A 32 -2.15 17.19 9.69
CA ASP A 32 -2.72 16.12 8.87
C ASP A 32 -1.66 15.03 8.61
N GLN A 33 -0.44 15.40 8.23
CA GLN A 33 0.67 14.45 8.03
C GLN A 33 1.03 13.71 9.33
N ALA A 34 1.03 14.40 10.48
CA ALA A 34 1.35 13.78 11.76
C ALA A 34 0.27 12.78 12.20
N GLU A 35 -0.99 13.03 11.87
CA GLU A 35 -2.10 12.10 12.12
C GLU A 35 -2.03 10.89 11.20
N GLU A 36 -1.78 11.09 9.90
CA GLU A 36 -1.57 9.99 8.93
C GLU A 36 -0.40 9.09 9.34
N ASN A 37 0.73 9.67 9.74
CA ASN A 37 1.88 8.90 10.21
C ASN A 37 1.54 8.06 11.43
N LYS A 38 0.81 8.61 12.41
CA LYS A 38 0.33 7.86 13.58
C LYS A 38 -0.64 6.75 13.19
N ALA A 39 -1.53 7.00 12.23
CA ALA A 39 -2.44 5.98 11.73
C ALA A 39 -1.67 4.84 11.04
N GLN A 40 -0.63 5.15 10.26
CA GLN A 40 0.25 4.15 9.63
C GLN A 40 1.07 3.37 10.66
N GLU A 41 1.58 4.02 11.71
CA GLU A 41 2.36 3.37 12.77
C GLU A 41 1.52 2.36 13.57
N ASN A 42 0.26 2.72 13.86
CA ASN A 42 -0.68 1.91 14.62
C ASN A 42 -1.45 0.89 13.76
N PHE A 43 -1.38 0.99 12.44
CA PHE A 43 -2.01 0.01 11.56
C PHE A 43 -1.35 -1.37 11.71
N THR A 44 -2.18 -2.39 11.86
CA THR A 44 -1.77 -3.80 11.79
C THR A 44 -2.79 -4.54 10.93
N SER A 45 -2.33 -5.09 9.81
CA SER A 45 -3.13 -5.94 8.94
C SER A 45 -3.68 -7.14 9.72
N GLU A 46 -5.00 -7.38 9.61
CA GLU A 46 -5.64 -8.58 10.17
C GLU A 46 -5.08 -9.89 9.58
N PHE A 47 -4.47 -9.79 8.39
CA PHE A 47 -3.84 -10.90 7.69
C PHE A 47 -2.36 -11.08 8.05
N MET A 48 -1.79 -10.28 8.96
CA MET A 48 -0.38 -10.41 9.35
C MET A 48 -0.04 -11.85 9.79
N GLY A 49 1.08 -12.37 9.29
CA GLY A 49 1.60 -13.69 9.64
C GLY A 49 2.23 -14.43 8.47
N TYR A 50 2.57 -15.68 8.74
CA TYR A 50 3.21 -16.60 7.80
C TYR A 50 2.20 -17.65 7.35
N TYR A 51 2.20 -17.91 6.04
CA TYR A 51 1.30 -18.86 5.42
C TYR A 51 2.09 -19.79 4.50
N SER A 52 1.61 -21.02 4.39
CA SER A 52 2.18 -22.01 3.47
C SER A 52 1.09 -22.80 2.76
N GLY A 53 1.40 -23.30 1.57
CA GLY A 53 0.47 -24.12 0.79
C GLY A 53 1.02 -24.46 -0.58
N SER A 54 0.14 -24.54 -1.56
CA SER A 54 0.49 -24.97 -2.91
C SER A 54 -0.31 -24.23 -3.97
N TYR A 55 0.22 -24.31 -5.19
CA TYR A 55 -0.50 -23.96 -6.40
C TYR A 55 -0.50 -25.14 -7.36
N THR A 56 -1.56 -25.23 -8.15
CA THR A 56 -1.83 -26.30 -9.12
C THR A 56 -2.42 -25.71 -10.40
N GLY A 57 -2.46 -26.47 -11.49
CA GLY A 57 -2.94 -26.02 -12.80
C GLY A 57 -1.98 -26.47 -13.89
N ASP A 58 -1.66 -25.58 -14.83
CA ASP A 58 -0.69 -25.86 -15.91
C ASP A 58 0.71 -26.23 -15.37
N ILE A 59 1.10 -25.64 -14.23
CA ILE A 59 2.23 -26.05 -13.41
C ILE A 59 1.82 -26.14 -11.94
N SER A 60 2.57 -26.89 -11.16
CA SER A 60 2.30 -27.09 -9.73
C SER A 60 3.58 -26.93 -8.89
N GLY A 61 3.41 -26.49 -7.65
CA GLY A 61 4.50 -26.30 -6.72
C GLY A 61 4.03 -25.83 -5.35
N SER A 62 4.98 -25.47 -4.48
CA SER A 62 4.67 -24.93 -3.16
C SER A 62 4.66 -23.40 -3.16
N LEU A 63 3.92 -22.83 -2.21
CA LEU A 63 3.81 -21.40 -1.96
C LEU A 63 4.09 -21.11 -0.49
N THR A 64 4.86 -20.06 -0.24
CA THR A 64 4.93 -19.38 1.04
C THR A 64 4.55 -17.92 0.86
N VAL A 65 3.75 -17.41 1.79
CA VAL A 65 3.25 -16.03 1.78
C VAL A 65 3.48 -15.44 3.16
N THR A 66 4.17 -14.31 3.22
CA THR A 66 4.42 -13.58 4.47
C THR A 66 3.74 -12.23 4.38
N VAL A 67 2.78 -11.96 5.27
CA VAL A 67 2.10 -10.67 5.37
C VAL A 67 2.67 -9.90 6.55
N ARG A 68 3.19 -8.70 6.30
CA ARG A 68 3.71 -7.78 7.30
C ARG A 68 2.60 -6.91 7.92
N LYS A 69 2.93 -6.22 9.01
CA LYS A 69 1.97 -5.34 9.72
C LYS A 69 1.32 -4.31 8.81
N ASP A 70 2.07 -3.80 7.84
CA ASP A 70 1.68 -2.75 6.89
C ASP A 70 0.94 -3.28 5.66
N ALA A 71 0.50 -4.55 5.70
CA ALA A 71 -0.10 -5.26 4.57
C ALA A 71 0.81 -5.43 3.36
N THR A 72 2.12 -5.18 3.47
CA THR A 72 3.08 -5.65 2.47
C THR A 72 3.16 -7.17 2.53
N VAL A 73 3.28 -7.79 1.36
CA VAL A 73 3.30 -9.24 1.22
C VAL A 73 4.53 -9.67 0.44
N GLU A 74 5.27 -10.63 0.98
CA GLU A 74 6.30 -11.36 0.27
C GLU A 74 5.73 -12.72 -0.14
N VAL A 75 5.81 -13.03 -1.43
CA VAL A 75 5.36 -14.30 -2.00
C VAL A 75 6.57 -15.03 -2.54
N THR A 76 6.78 -16.26 -2.09
CA THR A 76 7.78 -17.17 -2.68
C THR A 76 7.06 -18.41 -3.19
N ARG A 77 7.30 -18.76 -4.43
CA ARG A 77 6.91 -20.05 -4.99
C ARG A 77 8.14 -20.92 -5.21
N SER A 78 7.96 -22.23 -5.12
CA SER A 78 8.98 -23.20 -5.52
C SER A 78 8.39 -24.19 -6.51
N THR A 79 8.88 -24.12 -7.75
CA THR A 79 8.72 -25.17 -8.77
C THR A 79 10.01 -25.97 -8.77
N ALA A 80 9.95 -27.30 -8.93
CA ALA A 80 11.09 -28.22 -8.84
C ALA A 80 12.44 -27.63 -9.31
N GLY A 81 13.23 -27.10 -8.36
CA GLY A 81 14.59 -26.57 -8.58
C GLY A 81 14.74 -25.05 -8.78
N ASN A 82 13.66 -24.28 -9.03
CA ASN A 82 13.75 -22.84 -9.31
C ASN A 82 12.76 -22.04 -8.44
N PRO A 83 13.14 -21.65 -7.21
CA PRO A 83 12.33 -20.75 -6.41
C PRO A 83 12.28 -19.35 -7.03
N ASP A 84 11.17 -18.66 -6.80
CA ASP A 84 10.88 -17.35 -7.38
C ASP A 84 10.10 -16.51 -6.36
N THR A 85 10.60 -15.31 -6.07
CA THR A 85 10.13 -14.45 -4.98
C THR A 85 9.80 -13.06 -5.49
N TYR A 86 8.73 -12.47 -4.96
CA TYR A 86 8.36 -11.09 -5.25
C TYR A 86 7.57 -10.45 -4.12
N VAL A 87 7.50 -9.12 -4.17
CA VAL A 87 6.79 -8.30 -3.19
C VAL A 87 5.55 -7.68 -3.82
N THR A 88 4.44 -7.72 -3.09
CA THR A 88 3.18 -7.08 -3.43
C THR A 88 2.55 -6.49 -2.16
N SER A 89 1.33 -6.00 -2.23
CA SER A 89 0.56 -5.52 -1.08
C SER A 89 -0.86 -6.08 -1.10
N LEU A 90 -1.56 -5.97 0.02
CA LEU A 90 -3.00 -6.22 0.05
C LEU A 90 -3.78 -4.92 -0.14
N VAL A 91 -4.85 -5.01 -0.93
CA VAL A 91 -5.94 -4.03 -0.97
C VAL A 91 -7.13 -4.66 -0.25
N MET A 92 -7.42 -4.20 0.96
CA MET A 92 -8.28 -4.89 1.92
C MET A 92 -7.76 -6.32 2.16
N SER A 93 -8.49 -7.35 1.70
CA SER A 93 -8.07 -8.75 1.79
C SER A 93 -7.44 -9.30 0.51
N SER A 94 -7.48 -8.55 -0.60
CA SER A 94 -7.07 -9.06 -1.92
C SER A 94 -5.62 -8.73 -2.24
N PHE A 95 -4.92 -9.62 -2.93
CA PHE A 95 -3.61 -9.31 -3.48
C PHE A 95 -3.71 -8.19 -4.50
N ASN A 96 -2.75 -7.27 -4.49
CA ASN A 96 -2.63 -6.27 -5.53
C ASN A 96 -2.21 -6.94 -6.86
N GLY A 97 -3.16 -7.06 -7.79
CA GLY A 97 -3.05 -7.82 -9.03
C GLY A 97 -2.23 -7.15 -10.15
N VAL A 98 -1.29 -6.26 -9.80
CA VAL A 98 -0.33 -5.66 -10.74
C VAL A 98 1.10 -6.15 -10.51
N SER A 99 1.39 -6.71 -9.33
CA SER A 99 2.71 -7.20 -8.99
C SER A 99 2.91 -8.64 -9.43
N GLN A 100 4.04 -8.89 -10.07
CA GLN A 100 4.45 -10.20 -10.55
C GLN A 100 5.91 -10.45 -10.20
N SER A 101 6.29 -11.72 -10.19
CA SER A 101 7.68 -12.12 -10.02
C SER A 101 8.55 -11.79 -11.24
N PRO A 102 9.88 -11.85 -11.12
CA PRO A 102 10.78 -11.73 -12.26
C PRO A 102 10.46 -12.70 -13.41
N GLN A 103 9.86 -13.85 -13.11
CA GLN A 103 9.41 -14.82 -14.13
C GLN A 103 7.96 -14.59 -14.60
N GLY A 104 7.31 -13.52 -14.15
CA GLY A 104 5.94 -13.15 -14.52
C GLY A 104 4.84 -13.88 -13.75
N PHE A 105 5.15 -14.53 -12.63
CA PHE A 105 4.15 -15.22 -11.81
C PHE A 105 3.42 -14.25 -10.88
N MET A 106 2.11 -14.33 -10.85
CA MET A 106 1.25 -13.45 -10.07
C MET A 106 0.14 -14.24 -9.37
N LEU A 107 -0.09 -13.94 -8.10
CA LEU A 107 -1.27 -14.42 -7.37
C LEU A 107 -2.44 -13.45 -7.56
N ILE A 108 -3.61 -14.03 -7.81
CA ILE A 108 -4.91 -13.36 -7.89
C ILE A 108 -5.82 -14.04 -6.86
N GLY A 109 -6.50 -13.26 -6.02
CA GLY A 109 -7.36 -13.79 -4.96
C GLY A 109 -7.19 -13.03 -3.67
N ASN A 110 -7.56 -13.64 -2.55
CA ASN A 110 -7.61 -12.93 -1.27
C ASN A 110 -7.22 -13.81 -0.06
N MET A 111 -6.75 -13.14 0.98
CA MET A 111 -6.31 -13.71 2.25
C MET A 111 -7.47 -14.12 3.17
N GLN A 112 -8.69 -13.62 2.94
CA GLN A 112 -9.87 -14.03 3.71
C GLN A 112 -10.19 -15.51 3.45
N THR A 113 -10.28 -15.90 2.18
CA THR A 113 -10.52 -17.28 1.76
C THR A 113 -9.25 -18.13 1.70
N LYS A 114 -8.07 -17.50 1.77
CA LYS A 114 -6.74 -18.13 1.67
C LYS A 114 -6.58 -18.97 0.40
N LYS A 115 -7.25 -18.54 -0.67
CA LYS A 115 -7.38 -19.25 -1.94
C LYS A 115 -7.54 -18.26 -3.09
N GLY A 116 -7.20 -18.70 -4.30
CA GLY A 116 -7.39 -17.91 -5.50
C GLY A 116 -6.86 -18.60 -6.75
N THR A 117 -6.56 -17.79 -7.78
CA THR A 117 -5.94 -18.21 -9.04
C THR A 117 -4.54 -17.62 -9.18
N TRP A 118 -3.71 -18.22 -10.03
CA TRP A 118 -2.42 -17.63 -10.39
C TRP A 118 -2.29 -17.57 -11.91
N GLN A 119 -1.42 -16.69 -12.38
CA GLN A 119 -1.09 -16.57 -13.80
C GLN A 119 0.41 -16.38 -13.99
N GLN A 120 0.95 -16.93 -15.08
CA GLN A 120 2.30 -16.65 -15.58
C GLN A 120 2.30 -16.70 -17.11
N GLY A 121 2.26 -15.53 -17.76
CA GLY A 121 2.03 -15.46 -19.21
C GLY A 121 0.70 -16.11 -19.59
N ASN A 122 0.73 -17.18 -20.39
CA ASN A 122 -0.45 -17.97 -20.78
C ASN A 122 -0.79 -19.08 -19.79
N LEU A 123 0.10 -19.38 -18.84
CA LEU A 123 -0.10 -20.42 -17.84
C LEU A 123 -0.99 -19.90 -16.72
N LYS A 124 -1.84 -20.77 -16.19
CA LYS A 124 -2.79 -20.45 -15.12
C LYS A 124 -3.11 -21.64 -14.24
N GLY A 125 -3.73 -21.33 -13.12
CA GLY A 125 -4.24 -22.34 -12.21
C GLY A 125 -4.80 -21.77 -10.93
N THR A 126 -4.87 -22.61 -9.90
CA THR A 126 -5.40 -22.26 -8.58
C THR A 126 -4.34 -22.39 -7.50
N TRP A 127 -4.51 -21.66 -6.40
CA TRP A 127 -3.67 -21.79 -5.21
C TRP A 127 -4.51 -21.82 -3.95
N ALA A 128 -3.96 -22.43 -2.91
CA ALA A 128 -4.53 -22.47 -1.57
C ALA A 128 -3.41 -22.48 -0.53
N ILE A 129 -3.60 -21.74 0.56
CA ILE A 129 -2.65 -21.65 1.68
C ILE A 129 -3.37 -21.79 3.02
N THR A 130 -2.60 -22.10 4.06
CA THR A 130 -3.01 -22.17 5.45
C THR A 130 -2.07 -21.30 6.28
N LYS A 131 -2.57 -20.71 7.37
CA LYS A 131 -1.74 -19.96 8.31
C LYS A 131 -0.93 -20.95 9.14
N ASN A 132 0.38 -20.70 9.27
CA ASN A 132 1.28 -21.49 10.12
C ASN A 132 1.15 -21.08 11.58
#